data_AF-C6LDB0-F1
#
_entry.id   AF-C6LDB0-F1
#
_cell.length_a   1.000
_cell.length_b   1.000
_cell.length_c   1.000
_cell.angle_alpha   90.00
_cell.angle_beta   90.00
_cell.angle_gamma   90.00
#
_symmetry.space_group_name_H-M   'P 1'
#
loop_
_entity.id
_entity.type
_entity.pdbx_description
1 polymer ?
#
loop_
_entity_poly.entity_id
_entity_poly.type
_entity_poly.pdbx_seq_one_letter_code
_entity_poly.pdbx_strand_id
1 'polypeptide(L)'
;MEGKDGLILQGCGGDLKEWVDGINEMFTEAGILKDGSKFEGVSTFQYGELTCLLYPFENVKLDIGKLAMWRLQTHEVYGGTWLSDFVPNYLGGFIGEPSPEPEKPDCPLIGADGNIFNLLGIASRTLREHGLKEQAKEMSDRVFASGSYGEALCIIGEYVNITDSEPEHKNSLRQQLKATKPADPVKKQQTSKQQER
;
A
#
# COMPACT_ATOMS: atom_id res chain seq x y z
N MET A 1 -9.58 -7.62 -7.30
CA MET A 1 -9.53 -8.89 -8.06
C MET A 1 -8.51 -9.86 -7.48
N GLU A 2 -7.53 -9.39 -6.71
CA GLU A 2 -6.59 -10.26 -6.03
C GLU A 2 -7.30 -11.28 -5.11
N GLY A 3 -6.89 -12.55 -5.20
CA GLY A 3 -7.53 -13.68 -4.50
C GLY A 3 -8.82 -14.22 -5.12
N LYS A 4 -9.31 -13.64 -6.23
CA LYS A 4 -10.46 -14.15 -6.99
C LYS A 4 -9.98 -14.83 -8.27
N ASP A 5 -10.68 -15.88 -8.68
CA ASP A 5 -10.36 -16.65 -9.88
C ASP A 5 -11.46 -16.49 -10.96
N GLY A 6 -11.12 -16.84 -12.19
CA GLY A 6 -11.98 -16.66 -13.35
C GLY A 6 -11.43 -17.34 -14.60
N LEU A 7 -12.27 -17.38 -15.63
CA LEU A 7 -11.88 -17.85 -16.96
C LEU A 7 -11.69 -16.64 -17.87
N ILE A 8 -10.58 -16.62 -18.60
CA ILE A 8 -10.33 -15.64 -19.66
C ILE A 8 -10.48 -16.33 -21.01
N LEU A 9 -11.32 -15.76 -21.87
CA LEU A 9 -11.39 -16.11 -23.28
C LEU A 9 -10.74 -15.02 -24.11
N GLN A 10 -10.06 -15.40 -25.19
CA GLN A 10 -9.27 -14.52 -26.03
C GLN A 10 -9.83 -14.52 -27.46
N GLY A 11 -9.65 -13.41 -28.18
CA GLY A 11 -10.13 -13.28 -29.56
C GLY A 11 -11.64 -13.06 -29.67
N CYS A 12 -12.26 -12.54 -28.61
CA CYS A 12 -13.70 -12.30 -28.56
C CYS A 12 -14.05 -10.97 -29.26
N GLY A 13 -14.09 -11.01 -30.59
CA GLY A 13 -14.58 -9.88 -31.40
C GLY A 13 -16.10 -9.82 -31.46
N GLY A 14 -16.65 -8.64 -31.77
CA GLY A 14 -18.10 -8.46 -31.95
C GLY A 14 -18.82 -8.00 -30.68
N ASP A 15 -20.10 -8.35 -30.57
CA ASP A 15 -20.96 -7.90 -29.48
C ASP A 15 -20.71 -8.70 -28.19
N LEU A 16 -20.51 -7.99 -27.08
CA LEU A 16 -20.23 -8.61 -25.77
C LEU A 16 -21.39 -9.49 -25.30
N LYS A 17 -22.63 -9.06 -25.54
CA LYS A 17 -23.81 -9.75 -25.03
C LYS A 17 -24.02 -11.08 -25.75
N GLU A 18 -23.78 -11.14 -27.05
CA GLU A 18 -23.79 -12.40 -27.81
C GLU A 18 -22.79 -13.42 -27.23
N TRP A 19 -21.58 -12.98 -26.89
CA TRP A 19 -20.59 -13.84 -26.24
C TRP A 19 -21.05 -14.34 -24.88
N VAL A 20 -21.55 -13.45 -24.03
CA VAL A 20 -22.00 -13.80 -22.67
C VAL A 20 -23.19 -14.76 -22.73
N ASP A 21 -24.18 -14.49 -23.58
CA ASP A 21 -25.37 -15.31 -23.72
C ASP A 21 -24.99 -16.70 -24.28
N GLY A 22 -24.17 -16.75 -25.34
CA GLY A 22 -23.74 -18.01 -25.97
C GLY A 22 -22.86 -18.88 -25.07
N ILE A 23 -21.92 -18.30 -24.33
CA ILE A 23 -21.08 -19.04 -23.36
C ILE A 23 -21.93 -19.55 -22.19
N ASN A 24 -22.86 -18.76 -21.67
CA ASN A 24 -23.77 -19.20 -20.62
C ASN A 24 -24.67 -20.37 -21.07
N GLU A 25 -25.18 -20.33 -22.31
CA GLU A 25 -25.96 -21.43 -22.89
C GLU A 25 -25.11 -22.70 -23.01
N MET A 26 -23.94 -22.62 -23.65
CA MET A 26 -23.01 -23.76 -23.77
C MET A 26 -22.62 -24.36 -22.42
N PHE A 27 -22.34 -23.54 -21.41
CA PHE A 27 -22.00 -24.02 -20.08
C PHE A 27 -23.19 -24.63 -19.34
N THR A 28 -24.40 -24.15 -19.59
CA THR A 28 -25.62 -24.74 -19.05
C THR A 28 -25.86 -26.12 -19.68
N GLU A 29 -25.73 -26.25 -21.00
CA GLU A 29 -25.89 -27.51 -21.72
C GLU A 29 -24.85 -28.56 -21.33
N ALA A 30 -23.59 -28.14 -21.14
CA ALA A 30 -22.52 -29.02 -20.64
C ALA A 30 -22.70 -29.40 -19.15
N GLY A 31 -23.68 -28.80 -18.47
CA GLY A 31 -23.90 -28.96 -17.04
C GLY A 31 -22.70 -28.50 -16.22
N ILE A 32 -22.00 -27.47 -16.69
CA ILE A 32 -20.94 -26.75 -15.98
C ILE A 32 -21.57 -25.77 -15.00
N LEU A 33 -22.57 -25.01 -15.43
CA LEU A 33 -23.35 -24.13 -14.56
C LEU A 33 -24.41 -24.94 -13.80
N LYS A 34 -24.49 -24.72 -12.48
CA LYS A 34 -25.41 -25.43 -11.58
C LYS A 34 -26.53 -24.50 -11.13
N ASP A 35 -27.67 -25.08 -10.77
CA ASP A 35 -28.84 -24.38 -10.19
C ASP A 35 -29.33 -23.18 -11.02
N GLY A 36 -29.12 -23.19 -12.34
CA GLY A 36 -29.46 -22.07 -13.22
C GLY A 36 -28.60 -20.82 -13.05
N SER A 37 -27.45 -20.91 -12.37
CA SER A 37 -26.50 -19.80 -12.24
C SER A 37 -25.96 -19.38 -13.60
N LYS A 38 -25.59 -18.11 -13.75
CA LYS A 38 -25.03 -17.54 -14.98
C LYS A 38 -23.92 -16.55 -14.66
N PHE A 39 -23.05 -16.32 -15.63
CA PHE A 39 -22.08 -15.24 -15.59
C PHE A 39 -22.75 -13.92 -16.00
N GLU A 40 -22.83 -12.98 -15.07
CA GLU A 40 -23.39 -11.64 -15.31
C GLU A 40 -22.31 -10.54 -15.24
N GLY A 41 -21.30 -10.72 -14.38
CA GLY A 41 -20.21 -9.76 -14.17
C GLY A 41 -19.06 -9.86 -15.18
N VAL A 42 -19.35 -10.22 -16.43
CA VAL A 42 -18.31 -10.43 -17.45
C VAL A 42 -17.70 -9.09 -17.84
N SER A 43 -16.36 -9.03 -17.83
CA SER A 43 -15.60 -7.83 -18.16
C SER A 43 -14.83 -8.01 -19.47
N THR A 44 -14.66 -6.93 -20.22
CA THR A 44 -13.86 -6.93 -21.46
C THR A 44 -12.59 -6.09 -21.29
N PHE A 45 -11.49 -6.54 -21.86
CA PHE A 45 -10.22 -5.82 -21.89
C PHE A 45 -9.41 -6.16 -23.14
N GLN A 46 -8.41 -5.35 -23.47
CA GLN A 46 -7.52 -5.58 -24.60
C GLN A 46 -6.19 -6.15 -24.11
N TYR A 47 -5.68 -7.17 -24.81
CA TYR A 47 -4.34 -7.72 -24.63
C TYR A 47 -3.65 -7.82 -26.00
N GLY A 48 -2.69 -6.93 -26.24
CA GLY A 48 -2.12 -6.75 -27.58
C GLY A 48 -3.19 -6.29 -28.56
N GLU A 49 -3.41 -7.07 -29.62
CA GLU A 49 -4.46 -6.84 -30.63
C GLU A 49 -5.74 -7.65 -30.37
N LEU A 50 -5.76 -8.47 -29.31
CA LEU A 50 -6.87 -9.35 -28.99
C LEU A 50 -7.81 -8.73 -27.97
N THR A 51 -9.11 -8.84 -28.24
CA THR A 51 -10.15 -8.56 -27.25
C THR A 51 -10.34 -9.79 -26.37
N CYS A 52 -10.24 -9.61 -25.06
CA CYS A 52 -10.33 -10.66 -24.06
C CYS A 52 -11.56 -10.44 -23.17
N LEU A 53 -12.21 -11.54 -22.80
CA LEU A 53 -13.35 -11.54 -21.88
C LEU A 53 -12.99 -12.29 -20.60
N LEU A 54 -13.21 -11.64 -19.46
CA LEU A 54 -13.06 -12.22 -18.13
C LEU A 54 -14.42 -12.64 -17.59
N TYR A 55 -14.57 -13.93 -17.32
CA TYR A 55 -15.69 -14.57 -16.65
C TYR A 55 -15.31 -14.85 -15.18
N PRO A 56 -15.65 -13.96 -14.23
CA PRO A 56 -15.29 -14.16 -12.82
C PRO A 56 -16.14 -15.26 -12.17
N PHE A 57 -15.54 -16.11 -11.34
CA PHE A 57 -16.25 -17.19 -10.63
C PHE A 57 -17.04 -16.71 -9.41
N GLU A 58 -16.94 -15.43 -9.07
CA GLU A 58 -17.62 -14.86 -7.92
C GLU A 58 -19.15 -14.92 -8.10
N ASN A 59 -19.83 -15.44 -7.08
CA ASN A 59 -21.29 -15.64 -7.07
C ASN A 59 -21.85 -16.57 -8.15
N VAL A 60 -20.99 -17.39 -8.80
CA VAL A 60 -21.42 -18.38 -9.80
C VAL A 60 -21.26 -19.79 -9.25
N LYS A 61 -22.31 -20.61 -9.36
CA LYS A 61 -22.26 -22.01 -8.95
C LYS A 61 -21.84 -22.86 -10.14
N LEU A 62 -20.58 -23.32 -10.13
CA LEU A 62 -20.00 -24.01 -11.27
C LEU A 62 -19.32 -25.34 -10.88
N ASP A 63 -19.26 -26.25 -11.85
CA ASP A 63 -18.44 -27.45 -11.80
C ASP A 63 -17.05 -27.16 -12.36
N ILE A 64 -16.08 -26.90 -11.46
CA ILE A 64 -14.70 -26.57 -11.85
C ILE A 64 -14.08 -27.71 -12.67
N GLY A 65 -14.37 -28.97 -12.35
CA GLY A 65 -13.83 -30.13 -13.06
C GLY A 65 -14.30 -30.18 -14.52
N LYS A 66 -15.61 -30.01 -14.75
CA LYS A 66 -16.14 -29.94 -16.12
C LYS A 66 -15.68 -28.69 -16.86
N LEU A 67 -15.58 -27.54 -16.19
CA LEU A 67 -15.07 -26.32 -16.79
C LEU A 67 -13.61 -26.49 -17.24
N ALA A 68 -12.78 -27.13 -16.43
CA ALA A 68 -11.40 -27.43 -16.78
C ALA A 68 -11.30 -28.33 -18.01
N MET A 69 -12.15 -29.36 -18.10
CA MET A 69 -12.22 -30.24 -19.29
C MET A 69 -12.69 -29.48 -20.52
N TRP A 70 -13.76 -28.68 -20.40
CA TRP A 70 -14.26 -27.86 -21.51
C TRP A 70 -13.18 -26.90 -22.01
N ARG A 71 -12.49 -26.20 -21.10
CA ARG A 71 -11.40 -25.27 -21.43
C ARG A 71 -10.30 -25.95 -22.24
N LEU A 72 -9.90 -27.16 -21.86
CA LEU A 72 -8.89 -27.93 -22.59
C LEU A 72 -9.39 -28.37 -23.99
N GLN A 73 -10.66 -28.77 -24.10
CA GLN A 73 -11.26 -29.21 -25.35
C GLN A 73 -11.48 -28.07 -26.35
N THR A 74 -11.75 -26.87 -25.87
CA THR A 74 -12.11 -25.71 -26.70
C THR A 74 -11.00 -24.66 -26.77
N HIS A 75 -9.81 -24.98 -26.27
CA HIS A 75 -8.67 -24.06 -26.20
C HIS A 75 -8.29 -23.48 -27.57
N GLU A 76 -8.30 -24.29 -28.64
CA GLU A 76 -7.97 -23.82 -29.99
C GLU A 76 -8.98 -22.78 -30.53
N VAL A 77 -10.23 -22.82 -30.05
CA VAL A 77 -11.31 -21.94 -30.51
C VAL A 77 -11.37 -20.67 -29.68
N TYR A 78 -11.27 -20.78 -28.36
CA TYR A 78 -11.51 -19.64 -27.45
C TYR A 78 -10.27 -19.16 -26.69
N GLY A 79 -9.12 -19.83 -26.82
CA GLY A 79 -7.90 -19.46 -26.10
C GLY A 79 -8.07 -19.43 -24.58
N GLY A 80 -8.88 -20.35 -24.03
CA GLY A 80 -9.31 -20.34 -22.64
C GLY A 80 -8.17 -20.52 -21.62
N THR A 81 -7.95 -19.50 -20.79
CA THR A 81 -6.87 -19.48 -19.78
C THR A 81 -7.44 -19.12 -18.40
N TRP A 82 -6.93 -19.71 -17.33
CA TRP A 82 -7.32 -19.31 -15.98
C TRP A 82 -6.79 -17.91 -15.67
N LEU A 83 -7.56 -17.11 -14.92
CA LEU A 83 -7.12 -15.79 -14.48
C LEU A 83 -5.83 -15.88 -13.66
N SER A 84 -5.72 -16.90 -12.80
CA SER A 84 -4.52 -17.21 -12.00
C SER A 84 -3.27 -17.47 -12.85
N ASP A 85 -3.44 -18.00 -14.06
CA ASP A 85 -2.33 -18.28 -14.98
C ASP A 85 -2.08 -17.07 -15.88
N PHE A 86 -3.13 -16.37 -16.29
CA PHE A 86 -3.02 -15.30 -17.27
C PHE A 86 -2.32 -14.06 -16.68
N VAL A 87 -2.73 -13.64 -15.48
CA VAL A 87 -2.23 -12.42 -14.84
C VAL A 87 -0.72 -12.44 -14.59
N PRO A 88 -0.14 -13.46 -13.93
CA PRO A 88 1.30 -13.48 -13.67
C PRO A 88 2.13 -13.67 -14.94
N ASN A 89 1.63 -14.43 -15.92
CA ASN A 89 2.40 -14.76 -17.12
C ASN A 89 2.33 -13.68 -18.22
N TYR A 90 1.22 -12.94 -18.30
CA TYR A 90 0.98 -12.02 -19.42
C TYR A 90 0.75 -10.56 -18.98
N LEU A 91 0.26 -10.33 -17.76
CA LEU A 91 -0.04 -8.97 -17.26
C LEU A 91 0.97 -8.47 -16.20
N GLY A 92 1.91 -9.31 -15.78
CA GLY A 92 2.94 -8.93 -14.81
C GLY A 92 2.45 -8.88 -13.36
N GLY A 93 1.32 -9.52 -13.05
CA GLY A 93 0.72 -9.52 -11.71
C GLY A 93 -0.48 -8.60 -11.57
N PHE A 94 -1.20 -8.71 -10.46
CA PHE A 94 -2.23 -7.74 -10.13
C PHE A 94 -1.57 -6.44 -9.68
N ILE A 95 -2.03 -5.32 -10.24
CA ILE A 95 -1.83 -4.03 -9.59
C ILE A 95 -2.70 -4.08 -8.34
N GLY A 96 -2.12 -4.50 -7.20
CA GLY A 96 -2.76 -4.29 -5.92
C GLY A 96 -3.04 -2.80 -5.74
N GLU A 97 -3.96 -2.45 -4.83
CA GLU A 97 -3.67 -1.24 -4.07
C GLU A 97 -2.21 -1.36 -3.63
N PRO A 98 -1.38 -0.30 -3.76
CA PRO A 98 -0.02 -0.38 -3.26
C PRO A 98 -0.16 -0.97 -1.87
N SER A 99 0.48 -2.13 -1.59
CA SER A 99 0.72 -2.51 -0.20
C SER A 99 1.18 -1.22 0.41
N PRO A 100 0.49 -0.65 1.42
CA PRO A 100 0.77 0.71 1.84
C PRO A 100 2.27 0.75 1.99
N GLU A 101 2.97 1.49 1.11
CA GLU A 101 4.39 1.72 1.31
C GLU A 101 4.39 2.22 2.73
N PRO A 102 4.97 1.46 3.69
CA PRO A 102 4.78 1.77 5.09
C PRO A 102 5.16 3.23 5.21
N GLU A 103 4.19 4.10 5.53
CA GLU A 103 4.36 5.54 5.39
C GLU A 103 5.68 5.90 6.05
N LYS A 104 6.69 6.19 5.22
CA LYS A 104 8.06 6.23 5.70
C LYS A 104 8.10 7.34 6.72
N PRO A 105 8.39 7.06 7.99
CA PRO A 105 8.31 8.10 8.99
C PRO A 105 9.43 9.10 8.74
N ASP A 106 9.11 10.38 8.97
CA ASP A 106 10.07 11.45 8.86
C ASP A 106 11.13 11.30 9.94
N CYS A 107 12.38 11.18 9.50
CA CYS A 107 13.53 10.93 10.34
C CYS A 107 14.52 12.08 10.21
N PRO A 108 14.74 12.86 11.30
CA PRO A 108 15.61 14.02 11.28
C PRO A 108 17.08 13.59 11.29
N LEU A 109 17.60 13.21 10.12
CA LEU A 109 19.00 12.78 9.94
C LEU A 109 19.87 13.92 9.42
N ILE A 110 19.30 14.97 8.82
CA ILE A 110 20.10 16.11 8.35
C ILE A 110 20.52 16.96 9.55
N GLY A 111 21.82 17.26 9.63
CA GLY A 111 22.44 17.96 10.77
C GLY A 111 22.85 17.06 11.95
N ALA A 112 22.51 15.76 11.90
CA ALA A 112 22.99 14.78 12.86
C ALA A 112 24.47 14.42 12.63
N ASP A 113 25.10 13.82 13.64
CA ASP A 113 26.43 13.22 13.49
C ASP A 113 26.36 12.13 12.40
N GLY A 114 27.19 12.28 11.37
CA GLY A 114 27.27 11.41 10.19
C GLY A 114 27.86 10.03 10.46
N ASN A 115 28.16 9.66 11.71
CA ASN A 115 28.47 8.28 12.04
C ASN A 115 27.27 7.36 11.76
N ILE A 116 27.47 6.31 10.96
CA ILE A 116 26.40 5.40 10.54
C ILE A 116 25.65 4.74 11.70
N PHE A 117 26.32 4.45 12.81
CA PHE A 117 25.68 3.87 13.99
C PHE A 117 24.80 4.88 14.72
N ASN A 118 25.17 6.17 14.68
CA ASN A 118 24.35 7.25 15.19
C ASN A 118 23.09 7.42 14.32
N LEU A 119 23.25 7.46 12.98
CA LEU A 119 22.14 7.55 12.03
C LEU A 119 21.18 6.37 12.14
N LEU A 120 21.72 5.15 12.21
CA LEU A 120 20.95 3.92 12.44
C LEU A 120 20.17 3.99 13.77
N GLY A 121 20.79 4.52 14.82
CA GLY A 121 20.15 4.69 16.12
C GLY A 121 18.96 5.65 16.09
N ILE A 122 19.07 6.75 15.34
CA ILE A 122 17.98 7.73 15.15
C ILE A 122 16.86 7.08 14.30
N ALA A 123 17.18 6.52 13.14
CA ALA A 123 16.22 5.85 12.26
C ALA A 123 15.47 4.71 12.96
N SER A 124 16.19 3.87 13.71
CA SER A 124 15.59 2.77 14.47
C SER A 124 14.64 3.26 15.57
N ARG A 125 14.92 4.42 16.17
CA ARG A 125 14.03 5.03 17.16
C ARG A 125 12.78 5.59 16.49
N THR A 126 12.93 6.33 15.40
CA THR A 126 11.83 6.87 14.61
C THR A 126 10.86 5.78 14.17
N LEU A 127 11.35 4.66 13.61
CA LEU A 127 10.51 3.52 13.23
C LEU A 127 9.77 2.92 14.42
N ARG A 128 10.42 2.77 15.58
CA ARG A 128 9.78 2.21 16.79
C ARG A 128 8.70 3.12 17.35
N GLU A 129 8.88 4.44 17.28
CA GLU A 129 7.89 5.44 17.71
C GLU A 129 6.63 5.40 16.84
N HIS A 130 6.77 5.04 15.56
CA HIS A 130 5.67 4.83 14.62
C HIS A 130 5.11 3.40 14.63
N GLY A 131 5.50 2.56 15.60
CA GLY A 131 5.01 1.18 15.71
C GLY A 131 5.68 0.16 14.77
N LEU A 132 6.63 0.58 13.94
CA LEU A 132 7.33 -0.24 12.94
C LEU A 132 8.54 -0.98 13.54
N LYS A 133 8.31 -1.74 14.62
CA LYS A 133 9.39 -2.41 15.38
C LYS A 133 10.12 -3.50 14.57
N GLU A 134 9.40 -4.22 13.73
CA GLU A 134 9.96 -5.29 12.90
C GLU A 134 10.87 -4.70 11.82
N GLN A 135 10.43 -3.64 11.15
CA GLN A 135 11.24 -2.91 10.16
C GLN A 135 12.51 -2.31 10.79
N ALA A 136 12.41 -1.78 12.02
CA ALA A 136 13.59 -1.29 12.73
C ALA A 136 14.65 -2.38 12.97
N LYS A 137 14.21 -3.61 13.25
CA LYS A 137 15.11 -4.76 13.43
C LYS A 137 15.72 -5.18 12.10
N GLU A 138 14.89 -5.34 11.07
CA GLU A 138 15.33 -5.73 9.73
C GLU A 138 16.33 -4.73 9.14
N MET A 139 16.04 -3.44 9.20
CA MET A 139 16.96 -2.38 8.79
C MET A 139 18.29 -2.47 9.53
N SER A 140 18.26 -2.69 10.85
CA SER A 140 19.48 -2.84 11.66
C SER A 140 20.31 -4.01 11.16
N ASP A 141 19.69 -5.18 10.99
CA ASP A 141 20.37 -6.40 10.54
C ASP A 141 20.99 -6.20 9.14
N ARG A 142 20.28 -5.52 8.23
CA ARG A 142 20.80 -5.16 6.90
C ARG A 142 21.95 -4.17 6.95
N VAL A 143 21.88 -3.14 7.80
CA VAL A 143 22.99 -2.18 7.99
C VAL A 143 24.22 -2.86 8.59
N PHE A 144 24.06 -3.76 9.56
CA PHE A 144 25.18 -4.53 10.12
C PHE A 144 25.80 -5.51 9.11
N ALA A 145 25.02 -5.97 8.13
CA ALA A 145 25.51 -6.80 7.02
C ALA A 145 26.14 -5.99 5.87
N SER A 146 25.97 -4.66 5.85
CA SER A 146 26.49 -3.80 4.78
C SER A 146 28.01 -3.69 4.81
N GLY A 147 28.64 -3.62 3.64
CA GLY A 147 30.09 -3.56 3.49
C GLY A 147 30.65 -2.14 3.41
N SER A 148 29.78 -1.13 3.30
CA SER A 148 30.21 0.26 3.10
C SER A 148 29.24 1.26 3.72
N TYR A 149 29.76 2.44 4.05
CA TYR A 149 28.95 3.55 4.57
C TYR A 149 27.84 3.97 3.60
N GLY A 150 28.13 4.02 2.30
CA GLY A 150 27.15 4.40 1.28
C GLY A 150 26.00 3.41 1.18
N GLU A 151 26.31 2.11 1.20
CA GLU A 151 25.31 1.04 1.21
C GLU A 151 24.45 1.10 2.48
N ALA A 152 25.07 1.29 3.65
CA ALA A 152 24.36 1.46 4.90
C ALA A 152 23.40 2.67 4.88
N LEU A 153 23.83 3.79 4.29
CA LEU A 153 23.01 4.99 4.16
C LEU A 153 21.84 4.78 3.19
N CYS A 154 22.08 4.09 2.07
CA CYS A 154 21.03 3.69 1.14
C CYS A 154 19.98 2.81 1.84
N ILE A 155 20.42 1.81 2.60
CA ILE A 155 19.52 0.94 3.36
C ILE A 155 18.67 1.77 4.33
N ILE A 156 19.25 2.72 5.07
CA ILE A 156 18.45 3.58 5.97
C ILE A 156 17.37 4.37 5.19
N GLY A 157 17.72 4.95 4.03
CA GLY A 157 16.78 5.68 3.17
C GLY A 157 15.66 4.84 2.55
N GLU A 158 15.80 3.51 2.53
CA GLU A 158 14.72 2.61 2.14
C GLU A 158 13.59 2.58 3.19
N TYR A 159 13.90 2.78 4.48
CA TYR A 159 12.93 2.66 5.58
C TYR A 159 12.42 3.99 6.14
N VAL A 160 13.16 5.10 5.98
CA VAL A 160 12.77 6.40 6.53
C VAL A 160 12.90 7.52 5.51
N ASN A 161 12.08 8.56 5.67
CA ASN A 161 12.23 9.81 4.91
C ASN A 161 13.27 10.69 5.62
N ILE A 162 14.33 11.06 4.90
CA ILE A 162 15.40 11.90 5.46
C ILE A 162 14.93 13.35 5.49
N THR A 163 14.75 13.89 6.69
CA THR A 163 14.30 15.28 6.89
C THR A 163 15.32 16.08 7.70
N ASP A 164 15.17 17.41 7.63
CA ASP A 164 15.84 18.33 8.52
C ASP A 164 15.23 18.25 9.91
N SER A 165 16.07 18.39 10.94
CA SER A 165 15.62 18.63 12.30
C SER A 165 15.05 20.06 12.42
N GLU A 166 13.93 20.36 11.77
CA GLU A 166 13.09 21.49 12.16
C GLU A 166 12.43 21.12 13.49
N PRO A 167 12.71 21.83 14.59
CA PRO A 167 12.01 21.57 15.82
C PRO A 167 10.61 22.17 15.69
N GLU A 168 9.57 21.34 15.58
CA GLU A 168 8.27 21.76 16.10
C GLU A 168 8.46 22.04 17.59
N HIS A 169 8.63 23.32 17.91
CA HIS A 169 8.97 23.82 19.23
C HIS A 169 7.78 23.60 20.18
N LYS A 170 7.62 22.37 20.68
CA LYS A 170 6.78 22.11 21.85
C LYS A 170 7.51 22.68 23.05
N ASN A 171 7.27 23.97 23.29
CA ASN A 171 7.70 24.68 24.49
C ASN A 171 7.49 23.79 25.72
N SER A 172 8.57 23.49 26.43
CA SER A 172 8.51 22.71 27.67
C SER A 172 7.54 23.38 28.64
N LEU A 173 6.73 22.58 29.35
CA LEU A 173 5.82 23.05 30.43
C LEU A 173 6.52 23.99 31.42
N ARG A 174 7.84 23.85 31.60
CA ARG A 174 8.67 24.75 32.43
C ARG A 174 8.75 26.19 31.91
N GLN A 175 8.74 26.40 30.60
CA GLN A 175 8.69 27.74 30.00
C GLN A 175 7.28 28.34 30.11
N GLN A 176 6.24 27.51 29.99
CA GLN A 176 4.85 27.95 30.14
C GLN A 176 4.53 28.41 31.58
N LEU A 177 5.05 27.71 32.59
CA LEU A 177 4.88 28.06 34.01
C LEU A 177 5.62 29.34 34.43
N LYS A 178 6.68 29.75 33.71
CA LYS A 178 7.35 31.04 33.94
C LYS A 178 6.55 32.23 33.40
N ALA A 179 5.71 32.02 32.38
CA ALA A 179 4.90 33.07 31.76
C ALA A 179 3.58 33.36 32.50
N THR A 180 3.15 32.50 33.43
CA THR A 180 1.85 32.60 34.13
C THR A 180 1.93 33.18 35.55
N LYS A 181 3.00 33.89 35.92
CA LYS A 181 2.96 34.69 37.16
C LYS A 181 2.08 35.94 36.91
N PRO A 182 0.95 36.12 37.62
CA PRO A 182 0.18 37.34 37.52
C PRO A 182 0.95 38.52 38.10
N ALA A 183 0.82 39.68 37.46
CA ALA A 183 1.32 40.95 37.96
C ALA A 183 0.61 41.33 39.27
N ASP A 184 1.39 41.65 40.31
CA ASP A 184 0.88 42.30 41.51
C ASP A 184 0.23 43.65 41.16
N PRO A 185 -0.88 44.03 41.83
CA PRO A 185 -1.63 45.22 41.48
C PRO A 185 -0.89 46.49 41.90
N VAL A 186 -1.01 47.49 41.03
CA VAL A 186 -0.30 48.77 41.05
C VAL A 186 -0.86 49.76 42.10
N LYS A 187 0.08 50.54 42.68
CA LYS A 187 0.02 51.94 43.21
C LYS A 187 -0.26 52.22 44.70
N LYS A 188 0.66 53.00 45.31
CA LYS A 188 0.40 54.25 46.05
C LYS A 188 1.72 55.05 46.22
N GLN A 189 1.86 56.18 45.51
CA GLN A 189 1.83 57.55 46.05
C GLN A 189 2.99 57.91 46.99
N GLN A 190 4.01 58.58 46.44
CA GLN A 190 4.96 59.38 47.20
C GLN A 190 4.38 60.79 47.41
N THR A 191 4.11 61.13 48.67
CA THR A 191 4.08 62.51 49.17
C THR A 191 4.73 62.54 50.54
N SER A 192 5.87 63.22 50.64
CA SER A 192 6.33 63.82 51.89
C SER A 192 7.26 64.98 51.56
N LYS A 193 6.77 66.20 51.82
CA LYS A 193 7.56 67.43 51.90
C LYS A 193 8.46 67.40 53.15
N GLN A 194 9.44 68.30 53.11
CA GLN A 194 10.20 68.94 54.19
C GLN A 194 11.59 68.40 54.57
N GLN A 195 12.56 69.22 54.16
CA GLN A 195 13.91 69.35 54.67
C GLN A 195 13.86 70.51 55.67
N GLU A 196 14.18 70.25 56.94
CA GLU A 196 14.43 71.26 57.97
C GLU A 196 15.78 70.92 58.60
N ARG A 197 16.82 71.65 58.20
CA ARG A 197 17.94 72.15 59.01
C ARG A 197 18.91 72.94 58.13
#